data_AF-A0A0K1PZN7-F1
#
_entry.id   AF-A0A0K1PZN7-F1
#
_cell.length_a   1.000
_cell.length_b   1.000
_cell.length_c   1.000
_cell.angle_alpha   90.00
_cell.angle_beta   90.00
_cell.angle_gamma   90.00
#
_symmetry.space_group_name_H-M   'P 1'
#
loop_
_entity.id
_entity.type
_entity.pdbx_description
1 polymer ?
#
loop_
_entity_poly.entity_id
_entity_poly.type
_entity_poly.pdbx_seq_one_letter_code
_entity_poly.pdbx_strand_id
1 'polypeptide(L)'
;MNVRLAGYLVAAALLCLSASACSSDEVVGAGVVGNPPVLDSIDAPDTVTEQNGQFLITVSLRYHDPDGFPVTKVRFRVASAGLDITQDIPNASATANGATVGIAIDGSAPKQTYQYTLNVIDSRGAESAPVTKEITLQ
;
A
#
# COMPACT_ATOMS: atom_id res chain seq x y z
N MET A 1 -21.36 -14.90 68.32
CA MET A 1 -22.58 -14.15 67.97
C MET A 1 -22.50 -13.76 66.51
N ASN A 2 -23.44 -14.24 65.71
CA ASN A 2 -23.66 -13.85 64.31
C ASN A 2 -23.94 -12.35 64.21
N VAL A 3 -23.41 -11.67 63.19
CA VAL A 3 -24.20 -10.97 62.16
C VAL A 3 -23.36 -10.89 60.88
N ARG A 4 -23.88 -11.45 59.78
CA ARG A 4 -23.53 -11.09 58.39
C ARG A 4 -24.49 -9.98 57.95
N LEU A 5 -24.03 -8.97 57.23
CA LEU A 5 -24.85 -8.25 56.24
C LEU A 5 -23.96 -7.65 55.13
N ALA A 6 -24.50 -7.66 53.93
CA ALA A 6 -23.84 -7.55 52.64
C ALA A 6 -23.66 -6.12 52.11
N GLY A 7 -22.75 -5.99 51.13
CA GLY A 7 -22.98 -5.16 49.94
C GLY A 7 -22.24 -3.83 49.88
N TYR A 8 -21.23 -3.73 49.02
CA TYR A 8 -21.29 -3.00 47.73
C TYR A 8 -19.92 -3.03 47.06
N LEU A 9 -19.87 -3.56 45.83
CA LEU A 9 -18.76 -3.39 44.91
C LEU A 9 -18.76 -1.94 44.41
N VAL A 10 -17.65 -1.23 44.55
CA VAL A 10 -17.30 -0.11 43.67
C VAL A 10 -15.83 -0.22 43.34
N ALA A 11 -15.54 -0.66 42.11
CA ALA A 11 -14.20 -0.58 41.54
C ALA A 11 -13.92 0.86 41.13
N ALA A 12 -12.90 1.48 41.72
CA ALA A 12 -12.36 2.76 41.26
C ALA A 12 -10.93 2.51 40.76
N ALA A 13 -10.79 2.36 39.44
CA ALA A 13 -9.49 2.39 38.79
C ALA A 13 -9.02 3.86 38.74
N LEU A 14 -7.92 4.12 39.46
CA LEU A 14 -7.31 5.44 39.56
C LEU A 14 -6.49 5.72 38.29
N LEU A 15 -6.86 6.79 37.57
CA LEU A 15 -6.11 7.32 36.44
C LEU A 15 -4.69 7.71 36.87
N CYS A 16 -3.69 7.19 36.17
CA CYS A 16 -2.33 7.76 36.18
C CYS A 16 -2.21 8.70 34.97
N LEU A 17 -2.45 9.99 35.21
CA LEU A 17 -2.09 11.08 34.31
C LEU A 17 -0.59 11.39 34.50
N SER A 18 0.21 11.20 33.45
CA SER A 18 1.44 11.97 33.29
C SER A 18 1.62 12.28 31.81
N ALA A 19 1.16 13.46 31.45
CA ALA A 19 1.48 14.11 30.18
C ALA A 19 2.96 14.51 30.16
N SER A 20 3.61 14.37 29.01
CA SER A 20 4.84 15.07 28.68
C SER A 20 4.87 15.34 27.18
N ALA A 21 4.55 16.61 26.86
CA ALA A 21 4.99 17.44 25.74
C ALA A 21 5.36 16.76 24.41
N CYS A 22 4.61 17.02 23.34
CA CYS A 22 4.76 18.19 22.46
C CYS A 22 5.59 17.85 21.22
N SER A 23 4.90 17.59 20.10
CA SER A 23 5.34 18.10 18.81
C SER A 23 4.09 18.34 17.99
N SER A 24 3.84 19.61 17.73
CA SER A 24 2.85 20.11 16.79
C SER A 24 3.08 19.51 15.41
N ASP A 25 2.11 18.80 14.88
CA ASP A 25 1.93 18.64 13.44
C ASP A 25 0.48 18.22 13.20
N GLU A 26 -0.07 18.65 12.07
CA GLU A 26 -1.47 18.98 11.90
C GLU A 26 -2.46 17.89 12.33
N VAL A 27 -3.59 18.31 12.94
CA VAL A 27 -4.82 17.54 12.85
C VAL A 27 -5.28 17.63 11.38
N VAL A 28 -4.62 16.87 10.51
CA VAL A 28 -5.28 16.38 9.31
C VAL A 28 -6.41 15.54 9.87
N GLY A 29 -7.64 16.05 9.73
CA GLY A 29 -8.81 15.35 10.20
C GLY A 29 -8.70 13.89 9.80
N ALA A 30 -9.08 12.99 10.71
CA ALA A 30 -9.43 11.63 10.35
C ALA A 30 -10.67 11.71 9.43
N GLY A 31 -10.46 12.23 8.21
CA GLY A 31 -11.38 12.10 7.11
C GLY A 31 -11.61 10.61 6.96
N VAL A 32 -12.88 10.23 6.86
CA VAL A 32 -13.29 8.85 6.58
C VAL A 32 -12.29 8.28 5.58
N VAL A 33 -11.48 7.31 6.01
CA VAL A 33 -10.59 6.60 5.09
C VAL A 33 -11.54 6.00 4.08
N GLY A 34 -11.48 6.54 2.87
CA GLY A 34 -12.33 6.08 1.79
C GLY A 34 -12.11 4.60 1.52
N ASN A 35 -13.06 4.02 0.79
CA ASN A 35 -12.85 2.69 0.27
C ASN A 35 -11.58 2.70 -0.60
N PRO A 36 -10.63 1.77 -0.40
CA PRO A 36 -9.42 1.75 -1.17
C PRO A 36 -9.71 1.46 -2.65
N PRO A 37 -8.85 1.90 -3.57
CA PRO A 37 -8.96 1.54 -4.97
C PRO A 37 -8.82 0.03 -5.17
N VAL A 38 -9.36 -0.47 -6.28
CA VAL A 38 -9.34 -1.89 -6.65
C VAL A 38 -8.48 -2.07 -7.90
N LEU A 39 -7.59 -3.05 -7.88
CA LEU A 39 -6.88 -3.54 -9.06
C LEU A 39 -7.71 -4.61 -9.75
N ASP A 40 -8.26 -4.29 -10.93
CA ASP A 40 -9.15 -5.18 -11.68
C ASP A 40 -8.38 -6.21 -12.52
N SER A 41 -7.29 -5.77 -13.15
CA SER A 41 -6.45 -6.64 -13.97
C SER A 41 -5.03 -6.10 -14.09
N ILE A 42 -4.08 -7.01 -14.25
CA ILE A 42 -2.67 -6.72 -14.43
C ILE A 42 -2.17 -7.55 -15.60
N ASP A 43 -1.59 -6.87 -16.59
CA ASP A 43 -0.88 -7.45 -17.71
C ASP A 43 0.58 -7.03 -17.64
N ALA A 44 1.47 -8.01 -17.51
CA ALA A 44 2.90 -7.83 -17.33
C ALA A 44 3.61 -9.02 -17.97
N PRO A 45 4.84 -8.85 -18.49
CA PRO A 45 5.60 -9.97 -19.04
C PRO A 45 5.95 -10.98 -17.94
N ASP A 46 6.00 -12.27 -18.30
CA ASP A 46 6.49 -13.34 -17.40
C ASP A 46 8.02 -13.43 -17.38
N THR A 47 8.69 -12.84 -18.38
CA THR A 47 10.15 -12.83 -18.52
C THR A 47 10.61 -11.48 -19.05
N VAL A 48 11.65 -10.92 -18.44
CA VAL A 48 12.26 -9.64 -18.83
C VAL A 48 13.77 -9.84 -18.99
N THR A 49 14.28 -9.45 -20.15
CA THR A 49 15.71 -9.48 -20.45
C THR A 49 16.34 -8.14 -20.10
N GLU A 50 17.56 -8.19 -19.57
CA GLU A 50 18.36 -6.98 -19.32
C GLU A 50 18.58 -6.18 -20.61
N GLN A 51 18.32 -4.88 -20.55
CA GLN A 51 18.60 -3.92 -21.62
C GLN A 51 19.29 -2.70 -21.02
N ASN A 52 20.47 -2.35 -21.54
CA ASN A 52 21.23 -1.16 -21.12
C ASN A 52 21.50 -1.10 -19.60
N GLY A 53 21.79 -2.25 -18.97
CA GLY A 53 22.08 -2.32 -17.53
C GLY A 53 20.84 -2.26 -16.63
N GLN A 54 19.63 -2.46 -17.17
CA GLN A 54 18.38 -2.48 -16.42
C GLN A 54 17.44 -3.55 -16.93
N PHE A 55 16.60 -4.08 -16.06
CA PHE A 55 15.40 -4.82 -16.44
C PHE A 55 14.23 -3.85 -16.45
N LEU A 56 13.66 -3.57 -17.63
CA LEU A 56 12.49 -2.71 -17.76
C LEU A 56 11.22 -3.58 -17.82
N ILE A 57 10.44 -3.54 -16.74
CA ILE A 57 9.17 -4.24 -16.64
C ILE A 57 8.05 -3.26 -17.01
N THR A 58 7.45 -3.46 -18.18
CA THR A 58 6.26 -2.70 -18.58
C THR A 58 5.01 -3.39 -18.04
N VAL A 59 4.27 -2.71 -17.18
CA VAL A 59 3.05 -3.23 -16.55
C VAL A 59 1.86 -2.39 -16.98
N SER A 60 0.84 -3.03 -17.54
CA SER A 60 -0.46 -2.42 -17.82
C SER A 60 -1.47 -2.83 -16.74
N LEU A 61 -2.09 -1.83 -16.14
CA LEU A 61 -3.02 -1.98 -15.02
C LEU A 61 -4.41 -1.53 -15.46
N ARG A 62 -5.44 -2.22 -14.96
CA ARG A 62 -6.80 -1.66 -14.86
C ARG A 62 -7.18 -1.57 -13.40
N TYR A 63 -7.84 -0.48 -13.06
CA TYR A 63 -8.27 -0.19 -11.71
C TYR A 63 -9.51 0.68 -11.73
N HIS A 64 -10.21 0.69 -10.60
CA HIS A 64 -11.24 1.67 -10.30
C HIS A 64 -11.16 2.09 -8.83
N ASP A 65 -11.55 3.32 -8.54
CA ASP A 65 -11.74 3.80 -7.17
C ASP A 65 -13.26 3.89 -6.89
N PRO A 66 -13.78 3.14 -5.92
CA PRO A 66 -15.22 3.12 -5.61
C PRO A 66 -15.76 4.45 -5.09
N ASP A 67 -14.90 5.33 -4.56
CA ASP A 67 -15.27 6.65 -4.10
C ASP A 67 -15.06 7.74 -5.19
N GLY A 68 -14.57 7.34 -6.36
CA GLY A 68 -14.35 8.23 -7.51
C GLY A 68 -13.11 9.13 -7.37
N PHE A 69 -12.14 8.76 -6.52
CA PHE A 69 -10.88 9.49 -6.44
C PHE A 69 -9.88 9.01 -7.50
N PRO A 70 -9.03 9.92 -8.03
CA PRO A 70 -7.98 9.51 -8.96
C PRO A 70 -7.01 8.55 -8.29
N VAL A 71 -6.69 7.45 -8.98
CA VAL A 71 -5.57 6.59 -8.64
C VAL A 71 -4.29 7.26 -9.12
N THR A 72 -3.37 7.56 -8.19
CA THR A 72 -2.22 8.44 -8.45
C THR A 72 -0.89 7.73 -8.43
N LYS A 73 -0.78 6.57 -7.77
CA LYS A 73 0.49 5.85 -7.65
C LYS A 73 0.33 4.35 -7.82
N VAL A 74 1.39 3.71 -8.28
CA VAL A 74 1.59 2.26 -8.28
C VAL A 74 2.73 1.94 -7.32
N ARG A 75 2.56 0.91 -6.50
CA ARG A 75 3.61 0.38 -5.64
C ARG A 75 3.94 -1.05 -6.08
N PHE A 76 5.21 -1.29 -6.37
CA PHE A 76 5.77 -2.58 -6.74
C PHE A 76 6.74 -3.04 -5.66
N ARG A 77 6.56 -4.26 -5.17
CA ARG A 77 7.42 -4.84 -4.13
C ARG A 77 7.91 -6.22 -4.49
N VAL A 78 9.17 -6.49 -4.20
CA VAL A 78 9.79 -7.83 -4.27
C VAL A 78 10.45 -8.09 -2.93
N ALA A 79 9.72 -8.73 -2.02
CA ALA A 79 10.16 -8.92 -0.64
C ALA A 79 11.48 -9.71 -0.55
N SER A 80 11.66 -10.73 -1.39
CA SER A 80 12.88 -11.56 -1.42
C SER A 80 14.12 -10.79 -1.91
N ALA A 81 13.93 -9.67 -2.60
CA ALA A 81 15.00 -8.80 -3.09
C ALA A 81 15.10 -7.48 -2.30
N GLY A 82 14.25 -7.26 -1.30
CA GLY A 82 14.18 -6.00 -0.56
C GLY A 82 13.80 -4.78 -1.42
N LEU A 83 13.14 -4.99 -2.56
CA LEU A 83 12.72 -3.91 -3.45
C LEU A 83 11.33 -3.40 -3.07
N ASP A 84 11.19 -2.09 -2.96
CA ASP A 84 9.92 -1.38 -2.74
C ASP A 84 9.95 -0.06 -3.52
N ILE A 85 9.25 -0.03 -4.64
CA ILE A 85 9.24 1.08 -5.59
C ILE A 85 7.83 1.64 -5.62
N THR A 86 7.70 2.95 -5.41
CA THR A 86 6.44 3.68 -5.63
C THR A 86 6.64 4.65 -6.79
N GLN A 87 5.76 4.59 -7.77
CA GLN A 87 5.82 5.40 -8.99
C GLN A 87 4.51 6.15 -9.20
N ASP A 88 4.59 7.41 -9.59
CA ASP A 88 3.42 8.20 -9.97
C ASP A 88 2.85 7.72 -11.30
N ILE A 89 1.52 7.69 -11.39
CA ILE A 89 0.80 7.42 -12.63
C ILE A 89 0.75 8.72 -13.45
N PRO A 90 1.29 8.73 -14.68
CA PRO A 90 1.23 9.91 -15.52
C PRO A 90 -0.23 10.23 -15.89
N ASN A 91 -0.60 11.51 -15.81
CA ASN A 91 -1.94 11.99 -16.15
C ASN A 91 -3.08 11.33 -15.34
N ALA A 92 -2.83 10.98 -14.08
CA ALA A 92 -3.84 10.45 -13.17
C ALA A 92 -5.11 11.34 -13.12
N SER A 93 -6.28 10.71 -13.23
CA SER A 93 -7.57 11.40 -13.16
C SER A 93 -8.65 10.48 -12.58
N ALA A 94 -9.73 11.06 -12.05
CA ALA A 94 -10.85 10.32 -11.45
C ALA A 94 -11.60 9.44 -12.48
N THR A 95 -11.42 9.70 -13.78
CA THR A 95 -12.07 8.96 -14.87
C THR A 95 -11.12 7.98 -15.56
N ALA A 96 -9.84 7.96 -15.19
CA ALA A 96 -8.88 7.01 -15.71
C ALA A 96 -9.12 5.64 -15.06
N ASN A 97 -9.27 4.60 -15.88
CA ASN A 97 -9.54 3.22 -15.42
C ASN A 97 -8.34 2.29 -15.65
N GLY A 98 -7.15 2.86 -15.79
CA GLY A 98 -5.92 2.11 -16.06
C GLY A 98 -4.74 2.99 -16.41
N ALA A 99 -3.57 2.39 -16.35
CA ALA A 99 -2.30 3.02 -16.67
C ALA A 99 -1.28 1.97 -17.14
N THR A 100 -0.30 2.42 -17.92
CA THR A 100 0.90 1.65 -18.22
C THR A 100 2.08 2.31 -17.52
N VAL A 101 2.80 1.55 -16.71
CA VAL A 101 3.98 2.02 -15.96
C VAL A 101 5.20 1.17 -16.31
N GLY A 102 6.36 1.81 -16.33
CA GLY A 102 7.65 1.16 -16.52
C GLY A 102 8.40 1.09 -15.19
N ILE A 103 8.63 -0.11 -14.69
CA ILE A 103 9.37 -0.38 -13.46
C ILE A 103 10.78 -0.80 -13.86
N ALA A 104 11.78 -0.01 -13.47
CA ALA A 104 13.18 -0.31 -13.72
C ALA A 104 13.79 -1.03 -12.51
N ILE A 105 14.40 -2.20 -12.75
CA ILE A 105 15.25 -2.90 -11.78
C ILE A 105 16.69 -2.83 -12.29
N ASP A 106 17.64 -2.61 -11.40
CA ASP A 106 19.07 -2.58 -11.73
C ASP A 106 19.53 -3.91 -12.37
N GLY A 107 20.35 -3.84 -13.42
CA GLY A 107 20.87 -5.00 -14.15
C GLY A 107 21.74 -5.93 -13.30
N SER A 108 22.24 -5.47 -12.16
CA SER A 108 22.95 -6.30 -11.19
C SER A 108 22.04 -7.21 -10.35
N ALA A 109 20.72 -7.06 -10.45
CA ALA A 109 19.78 -7.94 -9.76
C ALA A 109 19.99 -9.41 -10.17
N PRO A 110 19.94 -10.37 -9.24
CA PRO A 110 20.09 -11.79 -9.57
C PRO A 110 19.10 -12.24 -10.64
N LYS A 111 19.59 -12.96 -11.63
CA LYS A 111 18.80 -13.51 -12.75
C LYS A 111 18.07 -14.77 -12.30
N GLN A 112 16.84 -14.58 -11.84
CA GLN A 112 15.99 -15.64 -11.31
C GLN A 112 14.52 -15.24 -11.39
N THR A 113 13.63 -16.15 -10.99
CA THR A 113 12.21 -15.86 -10.81
C THR A 113 11.97 -15.19 -9.46
N TYR A 114 11.18 -14.12 -9.47
CA TYR A 114 10.74 -13.37 -8.30
C TYR A 114 9.23 -13.39 -8.20
N GLN A 115 8.71 -13.52 -6.98
CA GLN A 115 7.35 -13.12 -6.66
C GLN A 115 7.33 -11.63 -6.33
N TYR A 116 6.43 -10.90 -6.96
CA TYR A 116 6.22 -9.48 -6.72
C TYR A 116 4.77 -9.19 -6.39
N THR A 117 4.55 -8.14 -5.61
CA THR A 117 3.21 -7.61 -5.34
C THR A 117 3.03 -6.25 -5.96
N LEU A 118 1.85 -6.01 -6.52
CA LEU A 118 1.42 -4.70 -6.98
C LEU A 118 0.24 -4.18 -6.15
N ASN A 119 0.29 -2.89 -5.86
CA ASN A 119 -0.79 -2.13 -5.28
C ASN A 119 -0.96 -0.83 -6.05
N VAL A 120 -2.15 -0.27 -5.99
CA VAL A 120 -2.41 1.10 -6.44
C VAL A 120 -2.87 1.95 -5.28
N ILE A 121 -2.57 3.26 -5.34
CA ILE A 121 -2.83 4.20 -4.26
C ILE A 121 -3.64 5.38 -4.83
N ASP A 122 -4.75 5.72 -4.20
CA ASP A 122 -5.57 6.87 -4.58
C ASP A 122 -4.92 8.21 -4.15
N SER A 123 -5.49 9.34 -4.58
CA SER A 123 -5.00 10.67 -4.20
C SER A 123 -5.13 10.99 -2.70
N ARG A 124 -5.88 10.20 -1.95
CA ARG A 124 -6.04 10.34 -0.49
C ARG A 124 -5.05 9.47 0.28
N GLY A 125 -4.29 8.61 -0.41
CA GLY A 125 -3.32 7.70 0.18
C GLY A 125 -3.89 6.33 0.57
N ALA A 126 -5.13 6.00 0.17
CA ALA A 126 -5.68 4.66 0.38
C ALA A 126 -5.05 3.67 -0.60
N GLU A 127 -4.52 2.56 -0.09
CA GLU A 127 -3.82 1.52 -0.86
C GLU A 127 -4.75 0.33 -1.13
N SER A 128 -4.75 -0.18 -2.37
CA SER A 128 -5.50 -1.38 -2.75
C SER A 128 -5.02 -2.63 -2.00
N ALA A 129 -5.80 -3.71 -2.04
CA ALA A 129 -5.27 -5.03 -1.72
C ALA A 129 -4.11 -5.40 -2.68
N PRO A 130 -3.08 -6.13 -2.22
CA PRO A 130 -1.95 -6.53 -3.05
C PRO A 130 -2.34 -7.63 -4.03
N VAL A 131 -1.89 -7.50 -5.27
CA VAL A 131 -1.96 -8.57 -6.28
C VAL A 131 -0.58 -9.17 -6.46
N THR A 132 -0.45 -10.48 -6.26
CA THR A 132 0.82 -11.20 -6.41
C THR A 132 0.97 -11.79 -7.80
N LYS A 133 2.16 -11.68 -8.37
CA LYS A 133 2.55 -12.18 -9.69
C LYS A 133 3.99 -12.69 -9.64
N GLU A 134 4.42 -13.34 -10.72
CA GLU A 134 5.79 -13.81 -10.90
C GLU A 134 6.44 -13.13 -12.11
N ILE A 135 7.75 -12.90 -12.02
CA ILE A 135 8.58 -12.41 -13.12
C ILE A 135 9.92 -13.12 -13.11
N THR A 136 10.42 -13.51 -14.28
CA THR A 136 11.76 -14.06 -14.44
C THR A 136 12.70 -13.04 -15.07
N LEU A 137 13.82 -12.74 -14.41
CA LEU A 137 14.87 -11.86 -14.96
C LEU A 137 15.96 -12.68 -15.64
N GLN A 138 16.38 -12.30 -16.86
CA GLN A 138 17.35 -13.03 -17.70
C GLN A 138 18.42 -12.13 -18.33
#